data_AF-A0AAE0REK8-F1
#
_entry.id   AF-A0AAE0REK8-F1
#
_cell.length_a   1.000
_cell.length_b   1.000
_cell.length_c   1.000
_cell.angle_alpha   90.00
_cell.angle_beta   90.00
_cell.angle_gamma   90.00
#
_symmetry.space_group_name_H-M   'P 1'
#
loop_
_entity.id
_entity.type
_entity.pdbx_description
1 polymer ?
#
loop_
_entity_poly.entity_id
_entity_poly.type
_entity_poly.pdbx_seq_one_letter_code
_entity_poly.pdbx_strand_id
1 'polypeptide(L)'
;MSPQPQVTRNFQEFLKSFYGIIRILQILLGAGLWVTVATSKYEGNVHFVLFVAVFFWLLTLALFFLTMLNKQELVPILGGERWLLTNVIHDIAATLLYLSAIGIMIYKMSEKSYCNLPHYKYICLYIVYLTGSVFACLTASAYLLSAIYGSCRKCRGVAEKYVRVVQDMYERSRTVVRCAVGQTEEFKVEVGLHQGSALSPFLFAVVMDQLSEKVRQESPWTMMFADDIVICSESREKVEENLERWRFALERRGMKVSRSKTEYMCVNEREGSGTVRLQGEEVKKVQEFKYLGSTVQSNGECGKEVKKRVQAGWNGWRKVSGVLCDRKISARIKGKVYRTVVRPAMLYVLETVSLRKRQESELEVAELKMLSDKIGQD
;
A
#
# COMPACT_ATOMS: atom_id res chain seq x y z
N MET A 1 -2.04 -18.85 -29.08
CA MET A 1 -1.39 -19.47 -27.90
C MET A 1 -2.51 -19.96 -27.01
N SER A 2 -2.67 -21.28 -26.88
CA SER A 2 -3.77 -21.88 -26.10
C SER A 2 -3.68 -21.47 -24.63
N PRO A 3 -4.81 -21.14 -23.96
CA PRO A 3 -4.80 -20.76 -22.56
C PRO A 3 -4.29 -21.95 -21.73
N GLN A 4 -3.19 -21.74 -21.00
CA GLN A 4 -2.73 -22.74 -20.04
C GLN A 4 -3.81 -22.97 -18.97
N PRO A 5 -4.00 -24.22 -18.52
CA PRO A 5 -4.95 -24.52 -17.45
C PRO A 5 -4.65 -23.68 -16.20
N GLN A 6 -5.68 -23.16 -15.55
CA GLN A 6 -5.57 -22.30 -14.36
C GLN A 6 -4.72 -22.94 -13.24
N VAL A 7 -4.74 -24.26 -13.12
CA VAL A 7 -3.91 -25.05 -12.18
C VAL A 7 -2.42 -24.93 -12.49
N THR A 8 -2.04 -25.02 -13.77
CA THR A 8 -0.64 -24.94 -14.22
C THR A 8 -0.07 -23.54 -14.01
N ARG A 9 -0.93 -22.52 -14.03
CA ARG A 9 -0.55 -21.11 -13.83
C ARG A 9 -0.28 -20.78 -12.36
N ASN A 10 -1.18 -21.16 -11.46
CA ASN A 10 -1.00 -20.98 -10.01
C ASN A 10 0.26 -21.70 -9.50
N PHE A 11 0.58 -22.85 -10.10
CA PHE A 11 1.80 -23.59 -9.83
C PHE A 11 3.07 -22.77 -10.11
N GLN A 12 3.19 -22.17 -11.29
CA GLN A 12 4.38 -21.40 -11.66
C GLN A 12 4.55 -20.12 -10.84
N GLU A 13 3.44 -19.46 -10.50
CA GLU A 13 3.47 -18.23 -9.69
C GLU A 13 3.86 -18.53 -8.24
N PHE A 14 3.37 -19.63 -7.66
CA PHE A 14 3.78 -20.07 -6.34
C PHE A 14 5.27 -20.42 -6.28
N LEU A 15 5.79 -21.17 -7.25
CA LEU A 15 7.21 -21.56 -7.28
C LEU A 15 8.16 -20.36 -7.42
N LYS A 16 7.72 -19.27 -8.07
CA LYS A 16 8.51 -18.03 -8.20
C LYS A 16 8.39 -17.12 -6.99
N SER A 17 7.39 -17.34 -6.13
CA SER A 17 7.22 -16.54 -4.92
C SER A 17 8.36 -16.80 -3.93
N PHE A 18 8.75 -15.77 -3.18
CA PHE A 18 9.77 -15.89 -2.12
C PHE A 18 9.46 -17.03 -1.13
N TYR A 19 8.18 -17.16 -0.76
CA TYR A 19 7.71 -18.20 0.14
C TYR A 19 7.82 -19.61 -0.47
N GLY A 20 7.45 -19.77 -1.75
CA GLY A 20 7.60 -21.02 -2.48
C GLY A 20 9.06 -21.44 -2.63
N ILE A 21 9.96 -20.50 -2.93
CA ILE A 21 11.41 -20.74 -3.03
C ILE A 21 11.97 -21.25 -1.69
N ILE A 22 11.60 -20.61 -0.57
CA ILE A 22 12.04 -21.05 0.76
C ILE A 22 11.50 -22.45 1.08
N ARG A 23 10.25 -22.76 0.74
CA ARG A 23 9.68 -24.11 0.95
C ARG A 23 10.41 -25.18 0.15
N ILE A 24 10.77 -24.90 -1.11
CA ILE A 24 11.59 -25.81 -1.93
C ILE A 24 12.96 -26.02 -1.27
N LEU A 25 13.59 -24.94 -0.81
CA LEU A 25 14.88 -25.00 -0.13
C LEU A 25 14.81 -25.87 1.15
N GLN A 26 13.77 -25.72 1.96
CA GLN A 26 13.54 -26.55 3.15
C GLN A 26 13.38 -28.04 2.78
N ILE A 27 12.66 -28.35 1.70
CA ILE A 27 12.48 -29.73 1.21
C ILE A 27 13.82 -30.31 0.75
N LEU A 28 14.61 -29.56 -0.01
CA LEU A 28 15.91 -30.03 -0.52
C LEU A 28 16.96 -30.19 0.60
N LEU A 29 17.06 -29.23 1.52
CA LEU A 29 18.00 -29.30 2.65
C LEU A 29 17.59 -30.38 3.65
N GLY A 30 16.29 -30.47 3.95
CA GLY A 30 15.73 -31.55 4.75
C GLY A 30 15.99 -32.90 4.11
N ALA A 31 15.86 -32.99 2.77
CA ALA A 31 16.19 -34.19 1.99
C ALA A 31 17.68 -34.57 2.11
N GLY A 32 18.58 -33.59 2.05
CA GLY A 32 20.01 -33.79 2.27
C GLY A 32 20.32 -34.36 3.65
N LEU A 33 19.69 -33.81 4.70
CA LEU A 33 19.90 -34.26 6.08
C LEU A 33 19.47 -35.70 6.30
N TRP A 34 18.23 -36.06 5.98
CA TRP A 34 17.75 -37.42 6.26
C TRP A 34 18.48 -38.48 5.44
N VAL A 35 18.87 -38.21 4.18
CA VAL A 35 19.71 -39.13 3.38
C VAL A 35 21.08 -39.29 4.00
N THR A 36 21.70 -38.20 4.45
CA THR A 36 23.02 -38.23 5.12
C THR A 36 22.97 -39.09 6.39
N VAL A 37 21.90 -38.97 7.18
CA VAL A 37 21.73 -39.80 8.39
C VAL A 37 21.40 -41.25 8.02
N ALA A 38 20.48 -41.47 7.08
CA ALA A 38 19.98 -42.81 6.69
C ALA A 38 21.04 -43.71 6.05
N THR A 39 22.06 -43.15 5.40
CA THR A 39 23.16 -43.90 4.77
C THR A 39 24.18 -44.45 5.76
N SER A 40 24.07 -44.10 7.05
CA SER A 40 25.00 -44.53 8.10
C SER A 40 24.34 -45.50 9.09
N LYS A 41 25.14 -46.31 9.79
CA LYS A 41 24.65 -47.11 10.92
C LYS A 41 24.67 -46.20 12.16
N TYR A 42 23.49 -45.85 12.67
CA TYR A 42 23.33 -44.90 13.78
C TYR A 42 22.71 -45.58 15.01
N GLU A 43 23.10 -45.10 16.19
CA GLU A 43 22.66 -45.61 17.49
C GLU A 43 22.41 -44.44 18.47
N GLY A 44 21.54 -44.67 19.45
CA GLY A 44 21.25 -43.71 20.51
C GLY A 44 20.55 -42.45 20.02
N ASN A 45 21.01 -41.28 20.47
CA ASN A 45 20.32 -39.99 20.28
C ASN A 45 20.20 -39.55 18.80
N VAL A 46 20.89 -40.21 17.87
CA VAL A 46 20.77 -39.92 16.43
C VAL A 46 19.37 -40.30 15.89
N HIS A 47 18.66 -41.22 16.55
CA HIS A 47 17.26 -41.51 16.21
C HIS A 47 16.34 -40.29 16.32
N PHE A 48 16.62 -39.39 17.28
CA PHE A 48 15.89 -38.14 17.40
C PHE A 48 16.15 -37.21 16.20
N VAL A 49 17.41 -37.11 15.74
CA VAL A 49 17.79 -36.31 14.56
C VAL A 49 17.06 -36.81 13.32
N LEU A 50 17.01 -38.13 13.12
CA LEU A 50 16.29 -38.75 12.01
C LEU A 50 14.78 -38.49 12.10
N PHE A 51 14.20 -38.63 13.29
CA PHE A 51 12.79 -38.33 13.54
C PHE A 51 12.47 -36.89 13.14
N VAL A 52 13.23 -35.90 13.65
CA VAL A 52 13.05 -34.49 13.33
C VAL A 52 13.19 -34.26 11.81
N ALA A 53 14.23 -34.82 11.19
CA ALA A 53 14.49 -34.65 9.78
C ALA A 53 13.35 -35.19 8.89
N VAL A 54 12.92 -36.43 9.11
CA VAL A 54 11.88 -37.08 8.30
C VAL A 54 10.50 -36.50 8.58
N PHE A 55 10.15 -36.28 9.85
CA PHE A 55 8.85 -35.75 10.24
C PHE A 55 8.59 -34.37 9.64
N PHE A 56 9.51 -33.43 9.83
CA PHE A 56 9.34 -32.08 9.30
C PHE A 56 9.51 -32.03 7.79
N TRP A 57 10.30 -32.91 7.18
CA TRP A 57 10.38 -33.02 5.73
C TRP A 57 9.03 -33.45 5.12
N LEU A 58 8.40 -34.51 5.65
CA LEU A 58 7.08 -34.97 5.19
C LEU A 58 6.00 -33.91 5.42
N LEU A 59 6.00 -33.26 6.59
CA LEU A 59 5.01 -32.24 6.93
C LEU A 59 5.17 -31.00 6.04
N THR A 60 6.41 -30.55 5.78
CA THR A 60 6.68 -29.47 4.84
C THR A 60 6.29 -29.83 3.41
N LEU A 61 6.52 -31.08 2.99
CA LEU A 61 6.09 -31.58 1.68
C LEU A 61 4.55 -31.53 1.56
N ALA A 62 3.82 -31.94 2.60
CA ALA A 62 2.36 -31.87 2.63
C ALA A 62 1.86 -30.42 2.58
N LEU A 63 2.41 -29.52 3.41
CA LEU A 63 2.06 -28.09 3.41
C LEU A 63 2.36 -27.44 2.05
N PHE A 64 3.47 -27.82 1.42
CA PHE A 64 3.86 -27.35 0.10
C PHE A 64 2.82 -27.73 -0.96
N PHE A 65 2.43 -29.00 -1.05
CA PHE A 65 1.41 -29.43 -2.03
C PHE A 65 0.02 -28.85 -1.75
N LEU A 66 -0.40 -28.77 -0.48
CA LEU A 66 -1.68 -28.17 -0.12
C LEU A 66 -1.75 -26.68 -0.48
N THR A 67 -0.65 -25.96 -0.29
CA THR A 67 -0.52 -24.54 -0.67
C THR A 67 -0.48 -24.39 -2.19
N MET A 68 0.34 -25.19 -2.87
CA MET A 68 0.51 -25.19 -4.32
C MET A 68 -0.79 -25.49 -5.07
N LEU A 69 -1.56 -26.49 -4.63
CA LEU A 69 -2.84 -26.87 -5.23
C LEU A 69 -3.99 -25.94 -4.85
N ASN A 70 -3.73 -24.92 -4.03
CA ASN A 70 -4.73 -24.04 -3.44
C ASN A 70 -5.87 -24.80 -2.73
N LYS A 71 -5.51 -25.89 -2.03
CA LYS A 71 -6.45 -26.79 -1.32
C LYS A 71 -6.43 -26.59 0.20
N GLN A 72 -5.88 -25.47 0.66
CA GLN A 72 -5.81 -25.12 2.08
C GLN A 72 -7.18 -25.09 2.80
N GLU A 73 -8.28 -24.86 2.09
CA GLU A 73 -9.64 -24.87 2.67
C GLU A 73 -10.17 -26.29 2.95
N LEU A 74 -9.57 -27.33 2.36
CA LEU A 74 -9.96 -28.72 2.64
C LEU A 74 -9.47 -29.24 3.99
N VAL A 75 -8.61 -28.47 4.69
CA VAL A 75 -8.07 -28.85 5.99
C VAL A 75 -8.97 -28.30 7.10
N PRO A 76 -9.79 -29.12 7.79
CA PRO A 76 -10.91 -28.62 8.58
C PRO A 76 -10.51 -27.74 9.77
N ILE A 77 -9.39 -28.05 10.43
CA ILE A 77 -8.97 -27.39 11.68
C ILE A 77 -7.92 -26.31 11.43
N LEU A 78 -7.02 -26.56 10.47
CA LEU A 78 -5.80 -25.78 10.23
C LEU A 78 -5.88 -24.92 8.95
N GLY A 79 -6.93 -25.09 8.16
CA GLY A 79 -7.14 -24.45 6.87
C GLY A 79 -7.69 -23.03 6.90
N GLY A 80 -7.99 -22.50 5.73
CA GLY A 80 -8.64 -21.19 5.55
C GLY A 80 -7.82 -20.02 6.11
N GLU A 81 -8.44 -19.18 6.93
CA GLU A 81 -7.80 -17.98 7.53
C GLU A 81 -6.66 -18.32 8.49
N ARG A 82 -6.64 -19.54 9.04
CA ARG A 82 -5.61 -20.02 9.96
C ARG A 82 -4.38 -20.57 9.22
N TRP A 83 -4.43 -20.71 7.90
CA TRP A 83 -3.37 -21.36 7.12
C TRP A 83 -2.00 -20.70 7.30
N LEU A 84 -1.95 -19.35 7.31
CA LEU A 84 -0.71 -18.61 7.57
C LEU A 84 -0.18 -18.89 8.98
N LEU A 85 -1.06 -18.94 9.97
CA LEU A 85 -0.69 -19.24 11.36
C LEU A 85 -0.19 -20.68 11.50
N THR A 86 -0.86 -21.65 10.87
CA THR A 86 -0.42 -23.06 10.84
C THR A 86 1.00 -23.18 10.28
N ASN A 87 1.27 -22.48 9.17
CA ASN A 87 2.61 -22.48 8.56
C ASN A 87 3.67 -21.84 9.46
N VAL A 88 3.34 -20.73 10.14
CA VAL A 88 4.26 -20.07 11.10
C VAL A 88 4.54 -20.98 12.30
N ILE A 89 3.51 -21.61 12.88
CA ILE A 89 3.68 -22.55 14.00
C ILE A 89 4.55 -23.73 13.60
N HIS A 90 4.30 -24.30 12.41
CA HIS A 90 5.12 -25.36 11.84
C HIS A 90 6.59 -24.93 11.71
N ASP A 91 6.86 -23.76 11.14
CA ASP A 91 8.21 -23.26 10.92
C ASP A 91 8.95 -22.97 12.23
N ILE A 92 8.25 -22.45 13.26
CA ILE A 92 8.81 -22.24 14.60
C ILE A 92 9.15 -23.59 15.25
N ALA A 93 8.21 -24.54 15.23
CA ALA A 93 8.41 -25.86 15.82
C ALA A 93 9.57 -26.60 15.14
N ALA A 94 9.66 -26.54 13.81
CA ALA A 94 10.76 -27.08 13.04
C ALA A 94 12.08 -26.43 13.48
N THR A 95 12.15 -25.10 13.51
CA THR A 95 13.36 -24.38 13.91
C THR A 95 13.88 -24.82 15.28
N LEU A 96 13.01 -24.88 16.29
CA LEU A 96 13.39 -25.26 17.65
C LEU A 96 13.93 -26.69 17.73
N LEU A 97 13.27 -27.65 17.06
CA LEU A 97 13.68 -29.05 17.10
C LEU A 97 14.94 -29.31 16.26
N TYR A 98 15.13 -28.58 15.16
CA TYR A 98 16.37 -28.62 14.40
C TYR A 98 17.56 -28.02 15.18
N LEU A 99 17.35 -27.01 16.04
CA LEU A 99 18.42 -26.53 16.95
C LEU A 99 18.89 -27.63 17.90
N SER A 100 17.97 -28.41 18.46
CA SER A 100 18.31 -29.58 19.27
C SER A 100 19.05 -30.65 18.45
N ALA A 101 18.61 -30.89 17.21
CA ALA A 101 19.26 -31.84 16.29
C ALA A 101 20.69 -31.41 15.93
N ILE A 102 20.94 -30.11 15.70
CA ILE A 102 22.27 -29.54 15.49
C ILE A 102 23.18 -29.86 16.69
N GLY A 103 22.70 -29.64 17.91
CA GLY A 103 23.47 -29.94 19.12
C GLY A 103 23.89 -31.41 19.22
N ILE A 104 22.98 -32.34 18.92
CA ILE A 104 23.27 -33.78 18.92
C ILE A 104 24.30 -34.14 17.84
N MET A 105 24.18 -33.57 16.64
CA MET A 105 25.12 -33.82 15.54
C MET A 105 26.52 -33.27 15.82
N ILE A 106 26.62 -32.06 16.39
CA ILE A 106 27.89 -31.47 16.81
C ILE A 106 28.53 -32.29 17.93
N TYR A 107 27.74 -32.75 18.90
CA TYR A 107 28.25 -33.61 19.97
C TYR A 107 28.82 -34.91 19.41
N LYS A 108 28.09 -35.60 18.52
CA LYS A 108 28.56 -36.84 17.88
C LYS A 108 29.75 -36.62 16.95
N MET A 109 29.81 -35.48 16.26
CA MET A 109 30.98 -35.07 15.48
C MET A 109 32.22 -34.93 16.37
N SER A 110 32.09 -34.25 17.52
CA SER A 110 33.18 -34.09 18.49
C SER A 110 33.63 -35.44 19.07
N GLU A 111 32.68 -36.31 19.41
CA GLU A 111 32.95 -37.67 19.91
C GLU A 111 33.76 -38.50 18.90
N LYS A 112 33.50 -38.34 17.59
CA LYS A 112 34.20 -39.05 16.51
C LYS A 112 35.36 -38.27 15.89
N SER A 113 35.79 -37.15 16.50
CA SER A 113 36.89 -36.31 16.01
C SER A 113 38.20 -37.08 15.82
N TYR A 114 38.45 -38.11 16.63
CA TYR A 114 39.67 -38.92 16.60
C TYR A 114 39.91 -39.63 15.25
N CYS A 115 38.86 -39.88 14.44
CA CYS A 115 39.00 -40.56 13.16
C CYS A 115 39.24 -39.61 11.97
N ASN A 116 39.34 -38.29 12.20
CA ASN A 116 39.66 -37.28 11.19
C ASN A 116 41.19 -37.05 11.01
N LEU A 117 42.02 -37.96 11.55
CA LEU A 117 43.48 -37.86 11.47
C LEU A 117 43.99 -38.43 10.12
N PRO A 118 45.05 -37.83 9.52
CA PRO A 118 45.55 -38.20 8.19
C PRO A 118 46.07 -39.65 8.08
N HIS A 119 46.31 -40.32 9.21
CA HIS A 119 46.80 -41.70 9.26
C HIS A 119 45.70 -42.74 9.60
N TYR A 120 44.44 -42.32 9.76
CA TYR A 120 43.34 -43.23 10.10
C TYR A 120 42.82 -43.96 8.85
N LYS A 121 42.84 -45.30 8.86
CA LYS A 121 42.52 -46.15 7.69
C LYS A 121 41.10 -46.72 7.65
N TYR A 122 40.33 -46.65 8.74
CA TYR A 122 39.00 -47.27 8.85
C TYR A 122 37.86 -46.29 8.51
N ILE A 123 36.67 -46.82 8.22
CA ILE A 123 35.46 -46.02 7.92
C ILE A 123 35.15 -45.10 9.11
N CYS A 124 35.12 -43.80 8.84
CA CYS A 124 34.96 -42.76 9.85
C CYS A 124 33.63 -42.00 9.64
N LEU A 125 32.81 -41.95 10.69
CA LEU A 125 31.52 -41.25 10.68
C LEU A 125 31.64 -39.74 10.94
N TYR A 126 32.84 -39.21 11.19
CA TYR A 126 33.06 -37.78 11.44
C TYR A 126 32.48 -36.90 10.33
N ILE A 127 32.78 -37.24 9.07
CA ILE A 127 32.32 -36.47 7.90
C ILE A 127 30.79 -36.53 7.78
N VAL A 128 30.17 -37.66 8.14
CA VAL A 128 28.70 -37.80 8.14
C VAL A 128 28.06 -36.90 9.19
N TYR A 129 28.61 -36.84 10.41
CA TYR A 129 28.10 -35.96 11.45
C TYR A 129 28.36 -34.47 11.17
N LEU A 130 29.49 -34.14 10.54
CA LEU A 130 29.80 -32.79 10.08
C LEU A 130 28.86 -32.33 8.95
N THR A 131 28.68 -33.16 7.93
CA THR A 131 27.76 -32.85 6.82
C THR A 131 26.32 -32.76 7.31
N GLY A 132 25.90 -33.68 8.19
CA GLY A 132 24.60 -33.63 8.82
C GLY A 132 24.39 -32.40 9.71
N SER A 133 25.40 -31.94 10.47
CA SER A 133 25.28 -30.70 11.25
C SER A 133 25.14 -29.47 10.34
N VAL A 134 25.88 -29.41 9.22
CA VAL A 134 25.74 -28.35 8.22
C VAL A 134 24.34 -28.34 7.59
N PHE A 135 23.83 -29.50 7.14
CA PHE A 135 22.48 -29.57 6.60
C PHE A 135 21.42 -29.21 7.65
N ALA A 136 21.59 -29.63 8.90
CA ALA A 136 20.68 -29.27 9.99
C ALA A 136 20.69 -27.75 10.26
N CYS A 137 21.86 -27.11 10.27
CA CYS A 137 22.01 -25.65 10.38
C CYS A 137 21.31 -24.91 9.24
N LEU A 138 21.60 -25.28 8.00
CA LEU A 138 20.97 -24.65 6.83
C LEU A 138 19.46 -24.82 6.84
N THR A 139 18.98 -26.01 7.23
CA THR A 139 17.55 -26.30 7.34
C THR A 139 16.89 -25.46 8.45
N ALA A 140 17.51 -25.36 9.62
CA ALA A 140 17.04 -24.52 10.73
C ALA A 140 16.96 -23.04 10.32
N SER A 141 17.99 -22.53 9.62
CA SER A 141 17.99 -21.16 9.11
C SER A 141 16.88 -20.92 8.09
N ALA A 142 16.61 -21.88 7.20
CA ALA A 142 15.53 -21.77 6.22
C ALA A 142 14.13 -21.77 6.88
N TYR A 143 13.91 -22.59 7.91
CA TYR A 143 12.67 -22.55 8.69
C TYR A 143 12.55 -21.25 9.50
N LEU A 144 13.62 -20.76 10.12
CA LEU A 144 13.62 -19.51 10.87
C LEU A 144 13.30 -18.32 9.96
N LEU A 145 13.91 -18.25 8.78
CA LEU A 145 13.64 -17.19 7.80
C LEU A 145 12.16 -17.20 7.38
N SER A 146 11.61 -18.38 7.12
CA SER A 146 10.18 -18.57 6.80
C SER A 146 9.27 -18.14 7.95
N ALA A 147 9.61 -18.51 9.19
CA ALA A 147 8.87 -18.14 10.39
C ALA A 147 8.85 -16.61 10.61
N ILE A 148 10.00 -15.95 10.47
CA ILE A 148 10.11 -14.49 10.57
C ILE A 148 9.28 -13.82 9.47
N TYR A 149 9.44 -14.25 8.22
CA TYR A 149 8.68 -13.71 7.09
C TYR A 149 7.16 -13.86 7.30
N GLY A 150 6.70 -15.05 7.68
CA GLY A 150 5.29 -15.32 7.96
C GLY A 150 4.76 -14.52 9.16
N SER A 151 5.55 -14.36 10.22
CA SER A 151 5.18 -13.58 11.40
C SER A 151 5.07 -12.08 11.08
N CYS A 152 6.05 -11.51 10.39
CA CYS A 152 6.00 -10.12 9.92
C CYS A 152 4.79 -9.87 9.03
N ARG A 153 4.45 -10.83 8.16
CA ARG A 153 3.29 -10.76 7.29
C ARG A 153 1.97 -10.81 8.08
N LYS A 154 1.88 -11.67 9.10
CA LYS A 154 0.71 -11.75 9.98
C LYS A 154 0.50 -10.45 10.78
N CYS A 155 1.57 -9.82 11.26
CA CYS A 155 1.50 -8.56 12.00
C CYS A 155 0.92 -7.39 11.17
N ARG A 156 0.95 -7.47 9.84
CA ARG A 156 0.36 -6.45 8.96
C ARG A 156 -1.18 -6.53 8.85
N GLY A 157 -1.81 -7.54 9.46
CA GLY A 157 -3.27 -7.57 9.69
C GLY A 157 -4.18 -7.75 8.46
N VAL A 158 -3.65 -7.78 7.23
CA VAL A 158 -4.47 -7.97 6.02
C VAL A 158 -4.53 -9.45 5.65
N ALA A 159 -5.74 -9.99 5.56
CA ALA A 159 -5.94 -11.39 5.14
C ALA A 159 -5.40 -11.61 3.71
N GLU A 160 -4.61 -12.67 3.54
CA GLU A 160 -3.92 -12.95 2.27
C GLU A 160 -4.90 -13.11 1.10
N LYS A 161 -6.10 -13.62 1.34
CA LYS A 161 -7.16 -13.76 0.34
C LYS A 161 -7.44 -12.42 -0.36
N TYR A 162 -7.54 -11.32 0.39
CA TYR A 162 -7.78 -10.00 -0.20
C TYR A 162 -6.58 -9.51 -1.00
N VAL A 163 -5.35 -9.73 -0.52
CA VAL A 163 -4.15 -9.36 -1.26
C VAL A 163 -4.09 -10.09 -2.60
N ARG A 164 -4.35 -11.40 -2.62
CA ARG A 164 -4.38 -12.20 -3.86
C ARG A 164 -5.45 -11.71 -4.82
N VAL A 165 -6.69 -11.49 -4.34
CA VAL A 165 -7.78 -10.98 -5.19
C VAL A 165 -7.42 -9.62 -5.79
N VAL A 166 -6.82 -8.73 -5.00
CA VAL A 166 -6.37 -7.43 -5.51
C VAL A 166 -5.24 -7.61 -6.53
N GLN A 167 -4.26 -8.47 -6.27
CA GLN A 167 -3.20 -8.78 -7.24
C GLN A 167 -3.78 -9.32 -8.56
N ASP A 168 -4.72 -10.26 -8.50
CA ASP A 168 -5.40 -10.83 -9.66
C ASP A 168 -6.17 -9.77 -10.46
N MET A 169 -6.74 -8.75 -9.81
CA MET A 169 -7.42 -7.65 -10.49
C MET A 169 -6.48 -6.80 -11.35
N TYR A 170 -5.21 -6.68 -10.97
CA TYR A 170 -4.23 -5.83 -11.65
C TYR A 170 -3.29 -6.64 -12.57
N GLU A 171 -2.97 -7.89 -12.23
CA GLU A 171 -2.01 -8.69 -12.98
C GLU A 171 -2.49 -8.98 -14.41
N ARG A 172 -1.64 -8.63 -15.39
CA ARG A 172 -1.91 -8.78 -16.83
C ARG A 172 -3.25 -8.14 -17.25
N SER A 173 -3.67 -7.10 -16.53
CA SER A 173 -4.87 -6.34 -16.87
C SER A 173 -4.71 -5.73 -18.27
N ARG A 174 -5.80 -5.81 -19.03
CA ARG A 174 -5.91 -5.26 -20.37
C ARG A 174 -7.15 -4.38 -20.43
N THR A 175 -7.05 -3.27 -21.14
CA THR A 175 -8.10 -2.26 -21.23
C THR A 175 -8.43 -1.97 -22.68
N VAL A 176 -9.70 -1.65 -22.92
CA VAL A 176 -10.23 -1.13 -24.17
C VAL A 176 -11.03 0.13 -23.84
N VAL A 177 -10.86 1.19 -24.61
CA VAL A 177 -11.61 2.43 -24.45
C VAL A 177 -12.76 2.45 -25.46
N ARG A 178 -13.99 2.66 -24.97
CA ARG A 178 -15.16 2.87 -25.84
C ARG A 178 -15.36 4.36 -26.04
N CYS A 179 -15.19 4.80 -27.28
CA CYS A 179 -15.43 6.17 -27.73
C CYS A 179 -16.69 6.23 -28.61
N ALA A 180 -17.16 7.44 -28.95
CA ALA A 180 -18.32 7.63 -29.83
C ALA A 180 -18.13 7.01 -31.24
N VAL A 181 -16.88 6.88 -31.69
CA VAL A 181 -16.50 6.36 -33.02
C VAL A 181 -16.27 4.83 -33.01
N GLY A 182 -16.28 4.19 -31.84
CA GLY A 182 -16.02 2.76 -31.70
C GLY A 182 -15.17 2.40 -30.49
N GLN A 183 -14.69 1.16 -30.44
CA GLN A 183 -13.77 0.68 -29.41
C GLN A 183 -12.32 0.72 -29.91
N THR A 184 -11.39 1.07 -29.02
CA THR A 184 -9.94 1.00 -29.32
C THR A 184 -9.47 -0.45 -29.40
N GLU A 185 -8.26 -0.64 -29.93
CA GLU A 185 -7.53 -1.89 -29.72
C GLU A 185 -7.24 -2.12 -28.24
N GLU A 186 -7.05 -3.39 -27.88
CA GLU A 186 -6.73 -3.80 -26.52
C GLU A 186 -5.26 -3.50 -26.19
N PHE A 187 -5.01 -2.81 -25.09
CA PHE A 187 -3.67 -2.52 -24.60
C PHE A 187 -3.49 -2.97 -23.15
N LYS A 188 -2.25 -3.26 -22.77
CA LYS A 188 -1.90 -3.70 -21.42
C LYS A 188 -1.78 -2.50 -20.47
N VAL A 189 -2.24 -2.67 -19.23
CA VAL A 189 -2.05 -1.69 -18.16
C VAL A 189 -1.02 -2.24 -17.18
N GLU A 190 0.17 -1.63 -17.16
CA GLU A 190 1.28 -2.07 -16.32
C GLU A 190 1.40 -1.26 -15.02
N VAL A 191 0.98 0.01 -15.06
CA VAL A 191 1.11 0.95 -13.94
C VAL A 191 -0.20 1.70 -13.77
N GLY A 192 -0.58 1.92 -12.51
CA GLY A 192 -1.71 2.75 -12.14
C GLY A 192 -2.85 1.97 -11.50
N LEU A 193 -3.82 2.72 -10.98
CA LEU A 193 -5.03 2.19 -10.39
C LEU A 193 -6.19 2.31 -11.39
N HIS A 194 -7.14 1.39 -11.37
CA HIS A 194 -8.31 1.43 -12.26
C HIS A 194 -9.20 2.64 -11.96
N GLN A 195 -9.17 3.64 -12.83
CA GLN A 195 -10.00 4.84 -12.65
C GLN A 195 -11.49 4.47 -12.74
N GLY A 196 -12.27 4.90 -11.75
CA GLY A 196 -13.69 4.54 -11.63
C GLY A 196 -13.96 3.28 -10.80
N SER A 197 -12.93 2.53 -10.39
CA SER A 197 -13.09 1.45 -9.41
C SER A 197 -13.37 2.00 -8.01
N ALA A 198 -14.32 1.39 -7.31
CA ALA A 198 -14.63 1.73 -5.92
C ALA A 198 -13.46 1.42 -4.96
N LEU A 199 -12.59 0.47 -5.32
CA LEU A 199 -11.45 0.06 -4.50
C LEU A 199 -10.22 0.95 -4.68
N SER A 200 -10.05 1.54 -5.87
CA SER A 200 -8.86 2.31 -6.22
C SER A 200 -8.59 3.50 -5.30
N PRO A 201 -9.58 4.30 -4.85
CA PRO A 201 -9.33 5.36 -3.88
C PRO A 201 -8.73 4.86 -2.56
N PHE A 202 -9.19 3.71 -2.06
CA PHE A 202 -8.65 3.11 -0.83
C PHE A 202 -7.21 2.62 -1.04
N LEU A 203 -6.94 1.92 -2.15
CA LEU A 203 -5.59 1.47 -2.48
C LEU A 203 -4.62 2.64 -2.63
N PHE A 204 -5.08 3.73 -3.26
CA PHE A 204 -4.30 4.96 -3.36
C PHE A 204 -3.98 5.54 -1.98
N ALA A 205 -4.97 5.62 -1.08
CA ALA A 205 -4.76 6.09 0.28
C ALA A 205 -3.74 5.23 1.05
N VAL A 206 -3.82 3.89 0.93
CA VAL A 206 -2.85 2.97 1.55
C VAL A 206 -1.43 3.20 1.02
N VAL A 207 -1.28 3.39 -0.30
CA VAL A 207 0.02 3.70 -0.90
C VAL A 207 0.53 5.04 -0.37
N MET A 208 -0.30 6.09 -0.41
CA MET A 208 0.10 7.42 0.04
C MET A 208 0.46 7.47 1.53
N ASP A 209 -0.23 6.73 2.40
CA ASP A 209 0.12 6.61 3.82
C ASP A 209 1.53 6.01 3.99
N GLN A 210 1.83 4.93 3.26
CA GLN A 210 3.15 4.30 3.27
C GLN A 210 4.28 5.13 2.64
N LEU A 211 3.96 6.00 1.67
CA LEU A 211 4.93 6.93 1.07
C LEU A 211 5.21 8.12 1.97
N SER A 212 4.20 8.57 2.70
CA SER A 212 4.24 9.78 3.50
C SER A 212 4.67 9.58 4.94
N GLU A 213 4.68 8.35 5.46
CA GLU A 213 4.96 7.98 6.86
C GLU A 213 6.14 8.75 7.51
N LYS A 214 7.23 8.97 6.77
CA LYS A 214 8.46 9.60 7.29
C LYS A 214 8.58 11.10 7.04
N VAL A 215 7.74 11.65 6.16
CA VAL A 215 7.83 13.06 5.72
C VAL A 215 6.61 13.89 6.12
N ARG A 216 5.49 13.23 6.41
CA ARG A 216 4.26 13.88 6.85
C ARG A 216 4.42 14.43 8.25
N GLN A 217 4.08 15.71 8.38
CA GLN A 217 3.93 16.38 9.67
C GLN A 217 2.45 16.55 9.98
N GLU A 218 2.13 16.77 11.26
CA GLU A 218 0.76 17.04 11.66
C GLU A 218 0.24 18.36 11.09
N SER A 219 -1.08 18.46 10.97
CA SER A 219 -1.74 19.71 10.56
C SER A 219 -1.36 20.84 11.53
N PRO A 220 -1.02 22.05 11.04
CA PRO A 220 -1.22 22.54 9.67
C PRO A 220 -0.01 22.42 8.73
N TRP A 221 1.10 21.83 9.16
CA TRP A 221 2.38 21.83 8.43
C TRP A 221 2.36 20.99 7.17
N THR A 222 1.57 19.92 7.16
CA THR A 222 1.31 19.13 5.95
C THR A 222 -0.16 18.76 5.87
N MET A 223 -0.78 19.13 4.74
CA MET A 223 -2.15 18.74 4.41
C MET A 223 -2.12 17.97 3.11
N MET A 224 -2.88 16.87 3.05
CA MET A 224 -2.92 15.99 1.90
C MET A 224 -4.35 15.64 1.56
N PHE A 225 -4.66 15.62 0.27
CA PHE A 225 -5.91 15.10 -0.23
C PHE A 225 -5.69 14.50 -1.61
N ALA A 226 -5.87 13.18 -1.73
CA ALA A 226 -5.49 12.44 -2.93
C ALA A 226 -4.04 12.80 -3.35
N ASP A 227 -3.84 13.27 -4.58
CA ASP A 227 -2.56 13.69 -5.14
C ASP A 227 -2.15 15.13 -4.77
N ASP A 228 -3.05 15.93 -4.22
CA ASP A 228 -2.75 17.29 -3.78
C ASP A 228 -2.06 17.27 -2.39
N ILE A 229 -0.87 17.85 -2.32
CA ILE A 229 -0.07 17.96 -1.10
C ILE A 229 0.28 19.43 -0.88
N VAL A 230 -0.04 19.95 0.30
CA VAL A 230 0.32 21.29 0.75
C VAL A 230 1.31 21.18 1.90
N ILE A 231 2.42 21.89 1.77
CA ILE A 231 3.48 21.96 2.77
C ILE A 231 3.56 23.40 3.24
N CYS A 232 3.50 23.60 4.56
CA CYS A 232 3.63 24.90 5.19
C CYS A 232 4.88 24.92 6.06
N SER A 233 5.54 26.08 6.12
CA SER A 233 6.66 26.32 7.03
C SER A 233 6.82 27.81 7.25
N GLU A 234 7.52 28.16 8.33
CA GLU A 234 7.81 29.54 8.72
C GLU A 234 8.95 30.17 7.93
N SER A 235 9.78 29.36 7.25
CA SER A 235 10.92 29.83 6.47
C SER A 235 10.94 29.19 5.08
N ARG A 236 11.48 29.94 4.12
CA ARG A 236 11.61 29.48 2.73
C ARG A 236 12.52 28.26 2.62
N GLU A 237 13.64 28.30 3.33
CA GLU A 237 14.66 27.25 3.32
C GLU A 237 14.06 25.93 3.79
N LYS A 238 13.24 25.97 4.84
CA LYS A 238 12.49 24.80 5.31
C LYS A 238 11.43 24.33 4.32
N VAL A 239 10.76 25.22 3.57
CA VAL A 239 9.84 24.81 2.50
C VAL A 239 10.60 24.07 1.40
N GLU A 240 11.72 24.60 0.95
CA GLU A 240 12.58 23.99 -0.07
C GLU A 240 13.10 22.62 0.39
N GLU A 241 13.60 22.53 1.62
CA GLU A 241 14.04 21.26 2.22
C GLU A 241 12.89 20.23 2.28
N ASN A 242 11.71 20.64 2.76
CA ASN A 242 10.55 19.75 2.84
C ASN A 242 10.07 19.32 1.46
N LEU A 243 10.12 20.21 0.46
CA LEU A 243 9.75 19.90 -0.91
C LEU A 243 10.67 18.82 -1.50
N GLU A 244 11.97 18.90 -1.24
CA GLU A 244 12.94 17.88 -1.63
C GLU A 244 12.74 16.55 -0.89
N ARG A 245 12.47 16.59 0.42
CA ARG A 245 12.14 15.39 1.21
C ARG A 245 10.91 14.68 0.66
N TRP A 246 9.85 15.44 0.36
CA TRP A 246 8.62 14.93 -0.25
C TRP A 246 8.86 14.35 -1.63
N ARG A 247 9.58 15.07 -2.50
CA ARG A 247 9.97 14.57 -3.82
C ARG A 247 10.71 13.24 -3.70
N PHE A 248 11.73 13.17 -2.85
CA PHE A 248 12.51 11.95 -2.68
C PHE A 248 11.66 10.77 -2.18
N ALA A 249 10.78 11.01 -1.21
CA ALA A 249 9.88 9.99 -0.68
C ALA A 249 8.93 9.42 -1.75
N LEU A 250 8.38 10.28 -2.61
CA LEU A 250 7.46 9.91 -3.69
C LEU A 250 8.21 9.26 -4.88
N GLU A 251 9.24 9.92 -5.39
CA GLU A 251 9.96 9.49 -6.60
C GLU A 251 10.72 8.18 -6.41
N ARG A 252 11.27 7.94 -5.22
CA ARG A 252 11.95 6.67 -4.90
C ARG A 252 11.03 5.45 -5.06
N ARG A 253 9.71 5.63 -4.96
CA ARG A 253 8.72 4.55 -5.10
C ARG A 253 7.89 4.66 -6.38
N GLY A 254 8.38 5.39 -7.38
CA GLY A 254 7.80 5.42 -8.73
C GLY A 254 6.68 6.44 -8.95
N MET A 255 6.39 7.32 -7.97
CA MET A 255 5.50 8.46 -8.18
C MET A 255 6.28 9.60 -8.85
N LYS A 256 5.59 10.54 -9.52
CA LYS A 256 6.23 11.69 -10.17
C LYS A 256 5.61 13.00 -9.69
N VAL A 257 6.44 13.91 -9.20
CA VAL A 257 5.99 15.26 -8.82
C VAL A 257 5.84 16.12 -10.09
N SER A 258 4.68 16.76 -10.24
CA SER A 258 4.38 17.60 -11.40
C SER A 258 4.96 19.01 -11.23
N ARG A 259 6.22 19.21 -11.63
CA ARG A 259 6.92 20.51 -11.51
C ARG A 259 6.13 21.69 -12.07
N SER A 260 5.48 21.52 -13.21
CA SER A 260 4.69 22.60 -13.86
C SER A 260 3.42 22.98 -13.11
N LYS A 261 2.96 22.13 -12.18
CA LYS A 261 1.79 22.37 -11.32
C LYS A 261 2.19 22.76 -9.89
N THR A 262 3.45 22.55 -9.51
CA THR A 262 3.96 22.93 -8.21
C THR A 262 4.12 24.45 -8.17
N GLU A 263 3.46 25.08 -7.20
CA GLU A 263 3.49 26.51 -6.97
C GLU A 263 3.85 26.77 -5.50
N TYR A 264 4.37 27.94 -5.19
CA TYR A 264 4.57 28.38 -3.81
C TYR A 264 4.04 29.79 -3.58
N MET A 265 3.62 30.07 -2.35
CA MET A 265 3.13 31.38 -1.92
C MET A 265 3.81 31.75 -0.61
N CYS A 266 4.15 33.03 -0.46
CA CYS A 266 4.63 33.60 0.80
C CYS A 266 3.52 34.50 1.37
N VAL A 267 3.17 34.30 2.64
CA VAL A 267 2.18 35.12 3.33
C VAL A 267 2.90 36.22 4.10
N ASN A 268 2.44 37.48 3.98
CA ASN A 268 3.00 38.64 4.68
C ASN A 268 4.51 38.90 4.45
N GLU A 269 5.01 38.62 3.25
CA GLU A 269 6.42 38.83 2.92
C GLU A 269 6.76 40.33 2.76
N ARG A 270 7.87 40.77 3.37
CA ARG A 270 8.47 42.09 3.10
C ARG A 270 9.38 41.99 1.86
N GLU A 271 9.33 42.98 0.97
CA GLU A 271 10.03 42.97 -0.31
C GLU A 271 11.52 42.59 -0.18
N GLY A 272 12.04 41.77 -1.13
CA GLY A 272 13.47 41.48 -1.27
C GLY A 272 13.95 40.06 -0.89
N SER A 273 13.07 39.06 -0.88
CA SER A 273 13.41 37.72 -0.37
C SER A 273 13.37 36.67 -1.49
N GLY A 274 14.33 35.73 -1.47
CA GLY A 274 14.73 34.80 -2.54
C GLY A 274 13.67 33.87 -3.15
N THR A 275 14.12 32.87 -3.90
CA THR A 275 13.23 31.96 -4.66
C THR A 275 13.26 30.55 -4.07
N VAL A 276 12.13 29.84 -4.12
CA VAL A 276 12.06 28.41 -3.72
C VAL A 276 12.48 27.59 -4.93
N ARG A 277 13.36 26.62 -4.73
CA ARG A 277 13.77 25.69 -5.79
C ARG A 277 13.29 24.27 -5.54
N LEU A 278 13.08 23.54 -6.62
CA LEU A 278 12.84 22.09 -6.63
C LEU A 278 13.79 21.50 -7.67
N GLN A 279 14.70 20.63 -7.23
CA GLN A 279 15.76 20.04 -8.04
C GLN A 279 16.65 21.10 -8.72
N GLY A 280 16.83 22.24 -8.05
CA GLY A 280 17.60 23.38 -8.56
C GLY A 280 16.83 24.30 -9.52
N GLU A 281 15.61 23.94 -9.95
CA GLU A 281 14.75 24.80 -10.77
C GLU A 281 13.84 25.66 -9.90
N GLU A 282 13.61 26.92 -10.29
CA GLU A 282 12.72 27.82 -9.57
C GLU A 282 11.26 27.37 -9.67
N VAL A 283 10.61 27.24 -8.52
CA VAL A 283 9.18 26.95 -8.42
C VAL A 283 8.40 28.23 -8.71
N LYS A 284 7.24 28.13 -9.37
CA LYS A 284 6.43 29.30 -9.68
C LYS A 284 5.88 29.95 -8.39
N LYS A 285 6.24 31.22 -8.15
CA LYS A 285 5.66 32.03 -7.09
C LYS A 285 4.27 32.54 -7.48
N VAL A 286 3.30 32.43 -6.57
CA VAL A 286 1.93 32.92 -6.78
C VAL A 286 1.47 33.81 -5.62
N GLN A 287 0.55 34.75 -5.94
CA GLN A 287 -0.13 35.59 -4.95
C GLN A 287 -1.46 34.99 -4.47
N GLU A 288 -1.98 34.04 -5.23
CA GLU A 288 -3.21 33.30 -4.95
C GLU A 288 -2.89 31.81 -5.03
N PHE A 289 -3.05 31.11 -3.92
CA PHE A 289 -2.80 29.68 -3.83
C PHE A 289 -4.13 28.93 -3.78
N LYS A 290 -4.35 28.00 -4.72
CA LYS A 290 -5.58 27.21 -4.81
C LYS A 290 -5.38 25.83 -4.19
N TYR A 291 -6.24 25.46 -3.25
CA TYR A 291 -6.26 24.12 -2.66
C TYR A 291 -7.70 23.66 -2.43
N LEU A 292 -8.05 22.47 -2.94
CA LEU A 292 -9.39 21.88 -2.84
C LEU A 292 -10.54 22.83 -3.25
N GLY A 293 -10.28 23.67 -4.24
CA GLY A 293 -11.24 24.66 -4.72
C GLY A 293 -11.32 25.94 -3.89
N SER A 294 -10.70 26.01 -2.71
CA SER A 294 -10.47 27.25 -1.95
C SER A 294 -9.30 28.04 -2.53
N THR A 295 -9.34 29.36 -2.45
CA THR A 295 -8.24 30.24 -2.85
C THR A 295 -7.79 31.09 -1.66
N VAL A 296 -6.53 30.95 -1.27
CA VAL A 296 -5.89 31.74 -0.22
C VAL A 296 -5.04 32.83 -0.86
N GLN A 297 -5.15 34.07 -0.37
CA GLN A 297 -4.36 35.20 -0.85
C GLN A 297 -3.15 35.44 0.06
N SER A 298 -2.04 35.89 -0.52
CA SER A 298 -0.80 36.22 0.20
C SER A 298 -0.97 37.34 1.25
N ASN A 299 -1.95 38.22 1.07
CA ASN A 299 -2.32 39.29 2.00
C ASN A 299 -3.36 38.87 3.06
N GLY A 300 -3.78 37.59 3.07
CA GLY A 300 -4.79 37.07 3.99
C GLY A 300 -6.22 37.54 3.73
N GLU A 301 -6.51 38.21 2.62
CA GLU A 301 -7.86 38.67 2.30
C GLU A 301 -8.74 37.56 1.72
N CYS A 302 -10.03 37.59 2.08
CA CYS A 302 -11.03 36.61 1.62
C CYS A 302 -11.98 37.12 0.52
N GLY A 303 -11.86 38.40 0.13
CA GLY A 303 -12.85 39.04 -0.76
C GLY A 303 -12.98 38.37 -2.14
N LYS A 304 -11.88 37.88 -2.72
CA LYS A 304 -11.91 37.17 -4.01
C LYS A 304 -12.63 35.82 -3.91
N GLU A 305 -12.40 35.08 -2.84
CA GLU A 305 -13.08 33.80 -2.60
C GLU A 305 -14.59 34.00 -2.41
N VAL A 306 -15.00 35.00 -1.63
CA VAL A 306 -16.43 35.35 -1.45
C VAL A 306 -17.10 35.68 -2.79
N LYS A 307 -16.49 36.54 -3.61
CA LYS A 307 -17.01 36.88 -4.94
C LYS A 307 -17.14 35.65 -5.85
N LYS A 308 -16.14 34.78 -5.83
CA LYS A 308 -16.14 33.52 -6.58
C LYS A 308 -17.28 32.59 -6.15
N ARG A 309 -17.59 32.54 -4.84
CA ARG A 309 -18.71 31.77 -4.30
C ARG A 309 -20.07 32.37 -4.63
N VAL A 310 -20.21 33.70 -4.55
CA VAL A 310 -21.41 34.40 -5.03
C VAL A 310 -21.66 34.09 -6.51
N GLN A 311 -20.61 34.12 -7.33
CA GLN A 311 -20.73 33.76 -8.75
C GLN A 311 -21.10 32.29 -8.95
N ALA A 312 -20.56 31.37 -8.15
CA ALA A 312 -20.95 29.96 -8.18
C ALA A 312 -22.44 29.77 -7.82
N GLY A 313 -22.93 30.49 -6.81
CA GLY A 313 -24.35 30.59 -6.47
C GLY A 313 -25.19 31.06 -7.66
N TRP A 314 -24.81 32.16 -8.31
CA TRP A 314 -25.52 32.67 -9.50
C TRP A 314 -25.50 31.66 -10.66
N ASN A 315 -24.39 30.97 -10.90
CA ASN A 315 -24.31 29.93 -11.92
C ASN A 315 -25.26 28.77 -11.59
N GLY A 316 -25.35 28.35 -10.33
CA GLY A 316 -26.31 27.38 -9.84
C GLY A 316 -27.75 27.85 -10.07
N TRP A 317 -28.05 29.09 -9.68
CA TRP A 317 -29.36 29.71 -9.85
C TRP A 317 -29.80 29.74 -11.32
N ARG A 318 -28.91 30.15 -12.24
CA ARG A 318 -29.21 30.18 -13.69
C ARG A 318 -29.57 28.79 -14.23
N LYS A 319 -28.90 27.73 -13.77
CA LYS A 319 -29.21 26.34 -14.19
C LYS A 319 -30.60 25.89 -13.79
N VAL A 320 -31.12 26.37 -12.66
CA VAL A 320 -32.46 26.03 -12.16
C VAL A 320 -33.49 27.15 -12.35
N SER A 321 -33.14 28.17 -13.13
CA SER A 321 -34.00 29.33 -13.39
C SER A 321 -35.34 28.94 -13.99
N GLY A 322 -35.40 27.89 -14.83
CA GLY A 322 -36.65 27.35 -15.35
C GLY A 322 -37.63 26.89 -14.27
N VAL A 323 -37.13 26.43 -13.11
CA VAL A 323 -37.97 26.04 -11.96
C VAL A 323 -38.21 27.23 -11.02
N LEU A 324 -37.18 28.04 -10.78
CA LEU A 324 -37.27 29.18 -9.86
C LEU A 324 -38.16 30.31 -10.40
N CYS A 325 -38.17 30.51 -11.72
CA CYS A 325 -38.94 31.55 -12.40
C CYS A 325 -40.33 31.10 -12.87
N ASP A 326 -40.66 29.80 -12.79
CA ASP A 326 -41.99 29.31 -13.19
C ASP A 326 -43.06 29.71 -12.16
N ARG A 327 -44.08 30.41 -12.62
CA ARG A 327 -45.21 30.84 -11.78
C ARG A 327 -46.10 29.68 -11.34
N LYS A 328 -46.07 28.54 -12.04
CA LYS A 328 -46.87 27.35 -11.71
C LYS A 328 -46.29 26.56 -10.53
N ILE A 329 -45.03 26.82 -10.18
CA ILE A 329 -44.32 26.09 -9.13
C ILE A 329 -44.44 26.85 -7.82
N SER A 330 -44.91 26.18 -6.77
CA SER A 330 -45.07 26.78 -5.44
C SER A 330 -43.75 27.26 -4.84
N ALA A 331 -43.81 28.33 -4.05
CA ALA A 331 -42.67 28.88 -3.33
C ALA A 331 -41.95 27.81 -2.46
N ARG A 332 -42.69 26.85 -1.90
CA ARG A 332 -42.12 25.74 -1.12
C ARG A 332 -41.15 24.88 -1.94
N ILE A 333 -41.50 24.55 -3.18
CA ILE A 333 -40.64 23.75 -4.07
C ILE A 333 -39.45 24.58 -4.52
N LYS A 334 -39.66 25.84 -4.91
CA LYS A 334 -38.58 26.77 -5.26
C LYS A 334 -37.55 26.92 -4.14
N GLY A 335 -38.03 27.10 -2.90
CA GLY A 335 -37.17 27.17 -1.72
C GLY A 335 -36.43 25.87 -1.41
N LYS A 336 -36.96 24.69 -1.76
CA LYS A 336 -36.21 23.42 -1.70
C LYS A 336 -35.11 23.40 -2.75
N VAL A 337 -35.43 23.72 -4.01
CA VAL A 337 -34.45 23.74 -5.11
C VAL A 337 -33.31 24.72 -4.82
N TYR A 338 -33.63 25.92 -4.34
CA TYR A 338 -32.63 26.90 -3.92
C TYR A 338 -31.68 26.32 -2.85
N ARG A 339 -32.24 25.73 -1.78
CA ARG A 339 -31.45 25.14 -0.68
C ARG A 339 -30.62 23.93 -1.10
N THR A 340 -31.00 23.20 -2.14
CA THR A 340 -30.29 22.00 -2.59
C THR A 340 -29.23 22.31 -3.66
N VAL A 341 -29.44 23.33 -4.50
CA VAL A 341 -28.56 23.61 -5.65
C VAL A 341 -27.78 24.91 -5.48
N VAL A 342 -28.45 25.99 -5.10
CA VAL A 342 -27.87 27.34 -5.10
C VAL A 342 -27.09 27.60 -3.82
N ARG A 343 -27.73 27.40 -2.66
CA ARG A 343 -27.12 27.67 -1.36
C ARG A 343 -25.83 26.86 -1.12
N PRO A 344 -25.76 25.54 -1.42
CA PRO A 344 -24.52 24.78 -1.21
C PRO A 344 -23.38 25.27 -2.11
N ALA A 345 -23.66 25.67 -3.35
CA ALA A 345 -22.65 26.23 -4.25
C ALA A 345 -22.10 27.57 -3.75
N MET A 346 -22.95 28.39 -3.14
CA MET A 346 -22.58 29.67 -2.54
C MET A 346 -21.86 29.50 -1.20
N LEU A 347 -22.20 28.50 -0.39
CA LEU A 347 -21.62 28.33 0.94
C LEU A 347 -20.36 27.46 0.98
N TYR A 348 -20.10 26.65 -0.04
CA TYR A 348 -18.97 25.73 -0.07
C TYR A 348 -17.66 26.43 0.34
N VAL A 349 -16.96 25.87 1.33
CA VAL A 349 -15.65 26.34 1.84
C VAL A 349 -15.70 27.68 2.59
N LEU A 350 -16.83 28.38 2.64
CA LEU A 350 -16.91 29.63 3.41
C LEU A 350 -16.78 29.40 4.92
N GLU A 351 -17.07 28.20 5.41
CA GLU A 351 -16.83 27.81 6.80
C GLU A 351 -15.34 27.79 7.20
N THR A 352 -14.43 27.69 6.22
CA THR A 352 -12.97 27.69 6.47
C THR A 352 -12.34 29.06 6.26
N VAL A 353 -13.14 30.09 6.01
CA VAL A 353 -12.68 31.43 5.65
C VAL A 353 -13.06 32.42 6.75
N SER A 354 -12.10 33.24 7.17
CA SER A 354 -12.35 34.34 8.12
C SER A 354 -13.12 35.47 7.44
N LEU A 355 -14.44 35.39 7.42
CA LEU A 355 -15.32 36.43 6.89
C LEU A 355 -15.31 37.66 7.79
N ARG A 356 -15.27 38.85 7.19
CA ARG A 356 -15.55 40.12 7.91
C ARG A 356 -16.99 40.53 7.63
N LYS A 357 -17.51 41.44 8.45
CA LYS A 357 -18.90 41.95 8.34
C LYS A 357 -19.26 42.41 6.92
N ARG A 358 -18.33 43.07 6.22
CA ARG A 358 -18.52 43.49 4.82
C ARG A 358 -18.81 42.31 3.89
N GLN A 359 -18.07 41.20 4.02
CA GLN A 359 -18.26 40.01 3.19
C GLN A 359 -19.53 39.25 3.56
N GLU A 360 -19.90 39.20 4.85
CA GLU A 360 -21.19 38.64 5.28
C GLU A 360 -22.34 39.41 4.63
N SER A 361 -22.33 40.74 4.67
CA SER A 361 -23.33 41.56 4.00
C SER A 361 -23.36 41.35 2.48
N GLU A 362 -22.21 41.11 1.84
CA GLU A 362 -22.16 40.81 0.40
C GLU A 362 -22.87 39.48 0.06
N LEU A 363 -22.69 38.46 0.90
CA LEU A 363 -23.38 37.18 0.77
C LEU A 363 -24.89 37.30 1.03
N GLU A 364 -25.28 38.04 2.07
CA GLU A 364 -26.69 38.30 2.37
C GLU A 364 -27.39 39.04 1.23
N VAL A 365 -26.75 40.07 0.66
CA VAL A 365 -27.29 40.80 -0.49
C VAL A 365 -27.40 39.89 -1.71
N ALA A 366 -26.44 39.00 -1.95
CA ALA A 366 -26.52 38.04 -3.03
C ALA A 366 -27.66 37.03 -2.83
N GLU A 367 -27.80 36.48 -1.62
CA GLU A 367 -28.89 35.57 -1.27
C GLU A 367 -30.26 36.24 -1.43
N LEU A 368 -30.43 37.44 -0.86
CA LEU A 368 -31.66 38.20 -0.96
C LEU A 368 -32.03 38.49 -2.42
N LYS A 369 -31.07 38.86 -3.29
CA LYS A 369 -31.33 39.06 -4.72
C LYS A 369 -31.81 37.78 -5.41
N MET A 370 -31.15 36.66 -5.14
CA MET A 370 -31.54 35.37 -5.74
C MET A 370 -32.92 34.88 -5.28
N LEU A 371 -33.33 35.22 -4.05
CA LEU A 371 -34.64 34.89 -3.49
C LEU A 371 -35.72 35.91 -3.91
N SER A 372 -35.38 37.20 -4.01
CA SER A 372 -36.31 38.28 -4.36
C SER A 372 -36.75 38.22 -5.83
N ASP A 373 -35.93 37.60 -6.69
CA ASP A 373 -36.26 37.34 -8.10
C ASP A 373 -37.35 36.26 -8.28
N LYS A 374 -38.48 36.39 -7.57
CA LYS A 374 -39.75 35.66 -7.73
C LYS A 374 -39.95 34.36 -6.93
N ILE A 375 -39.23 34.16 -5.82
CA ILE A 375 -39.61 33.14 -4.82
C ILE A 375 -40.65 33.68 -3.82
N GLY A 376 -40.75 35.01 -3.65
CA GLY A 376 -41.70 35.68 -2.77
C GLY A 376 -42.79 36.51 -3.45
N GLN A 377 -43.06 36.26 -4.74
CA GLN A 377 -44.21 36.87 -5.44
C GLN A 377 -45.33 35.83 -5.56
N ASP A 378 -45.95 35.51 -4.44
CA ASP A 378 -47.25 34.84 -4.39
C ASP A 378 -48.32 35.90 -4.07
#